data_AF-A0A8A1LB52-F1
#
_entry.id   AF-A0A8A1LB52-F1
#
_cell.length_a   1.000
_cell.length_b   1.000
_cell.length_c   1.000
_cell.angle_alpha   90.00
_cell.angle_beta   90.00
_cell.angle_gamma   90.00
#
_symmetry.space_group_name_H-M   'P 1'
#
loop_
_entity.id
_entity.type
_entity.pdbx_description
1 polymer ?
#
loop_
_entity_poly.entity_id
_entity_poly.type
_entity_poly.pdbx_seq_one_letter_code
_entity_poly.pdbx_strand_id
1 'polypeptide(L)'
;MMGNQNCHAEITFDDNVKWIARFRLARTSSPPREVRDWILRSEAATTIYLQQHTCIPTPAIFDWACESDPGNPLGVDYILMEKLDGKPLDWQGGYSSAERKDYATVD
;
A
#
# COMPACT_ATOMS: atom_id res chain seq x y z
N MET A 1 -4.25 -9.05 4.22
CA MET A 1 -3.65 -8.48 5.46
C MET A 1 -4.49 -7.28 5.86
N MET A 2 -4.87 -7.15 7.13
CA MET A 2 -5.68 -6.02 7.61
C MET A 2 -4.77 -5.02 8.33
N GLY A 3 -4.62 -3.83 7.77
CA GLY A 3 -4.16 -2.65 8.51
C GLY A 3 -5.34 -2.01 9.25
N ASN A 4 -5.08 -1.07 10.16
CA ASN A 4 -6.10 -0.41 10.98
C ASN A 4 -7.35 0.02 10.16
N GLN A 5 -7.11 0.78 9.09
CA GLN A 5 -8.15 1.33 8.22
C GLN A 5 -8.18 0.75 6.80
N ASN A 6 -7.27 -0.19 6.48
CA ASN A 6 -7.15 -0.74 5.12
C ASN A 6 -7.25 -2.27 5.14
N CYS A 7 -8.09 -2.82 4.27
CA CYS A 7 -8.10 -4.23 3.92
C CYS A 7 -7.32 -4.43 2.62
N HIS A 8 -6.24 -5.23 2.67
CA HIS A 8 -5.51 -5.61 1.47
C HIS A 8 -5.86 -7.04 1.07
N ALA A 9 -6.39 -7.19 -0.13
CA ALA A 9 -6.62 -8.47 -0.81
C ALA A 9 -5.66 -8.62 -1.99
N GLU A 10 -5.15 -9.82 -2.18
CA GLU A 10 -4.35 -10.17 -3.37
C GLU A 10 -5.29 -10.70 -4.44
N ILE A 11 -5.15 -10.17 -5.66
CA ILE A 11 -5.83 -10.68 -6.84
C ILE A 11 -4.79 -11.41 -7.66
N THR A 12 -5.03 -12.69 -7.96
CA THR A 12 -4.21 -13.47 -8.90
C THR A 12 -5.04 -13.68 -10.16
N PHE A 13 -4.52 -13.23 -11.30
CA PHE A 13 -5.13 -13.42 -12.60
C PHE A 13 -4.69 -14.75 -13.22
N ASP A 14 -5.40 -15.20 -14.25
CA ASP A 14 -5.15 -16.49 -14.92
C ASP A 14 -3.76 -16.58 -15.57
N ASP A 15 -3.15 -15.44 -15.89
CA ASP A 15 -1.78 -15.32 -16.41
C ASP A 15 -0.71 -15.27 -15.30
N ASN A 16 -1.10 -15.50 -14.04
CA ASN A 16 -0.29 -15.39 -12.83
C ASN A 16 0.19 -13.97 -12.48
N VAL A 17 -0.27 -12.93 -13.18
CA VAL A 17 -0.06 -11.56 -12.72
C VAL A 17 -0.80 -11.37 -11.39
N LYS A 18 -0.19 -10.62 -10.48
CA LYS A 18 -0.73 -10.39 -9.14
C LYS A 18 -0.88 -8.91 -8.85
N TRP A 19 -2.07 -8.53 -8.40
CA TRP A 19 -2.36 -7.17 -7.93
C TRP A 19 -2.68 -7.18 -6.44
N ILE A 20 -2.57 -6.02 -5.82
CA ILE A 20 -3.15 -5.74 -4.52
C ILE A 20 -4.37 -4.84 -4.72
N ALA A 21 -5.52 -5.30 -4.23
CA ALA A 21 -6.69 -4.46 -4.01
C ALA A 21 -6.66 -3.96 -2.57
N ARG A 22 -6.61 -2.63 -2.40
CA ARG A 22 -6.65 -1.96 -1.12
C ARG A 22 -8.01 -1.29 -0.95
N PHE A 23 -8.77 -1.76 0.02
CA PHE A 23 -10.06 -1.17 0.38
C PHE A 23 -9.93 -0.38 1.67
N ARG A 24 -10.47 0.85 1.72
CA ARG A 24 -10.57 1.58 2.99
C ARG A 24 -11.82 1.13 3.75
N LEU A 25 -11.62 0.63 4.95
CA LEU A 25 -12.70 0.24 5.84
C LEU A 25 -13.18 1.47 6.61
N ALA A 26 -14.41 1.91 6.33
CA ALA A 26 -15.08 2.92 7.12
C ALA A 26 -15.38 2.39 8.53
N ARG A 27 -14.93 3.11 9.56
CA ARG A 27 -15.23 2.84 10.97
C ARG A 27 -15.92 4.05 11.59
N THR A 28 -16.51 3.87 12.77
CA THR A 28 -17.15 4.95 13.53
C THR A 28 -16.20 6.12 13.84
N SER A 29 -14.89 5.86 13.92
CA SER A 29 -13.84 6.86 14.12
C SER A 29 -13.25 7.42 12.83
N SER A 30 -13.74 7.01 11.66
CA SER A 30 -13.24 7.53 10.38
C SER A 30 -13.67 8.99 10.18
N PRO A 31 -12.85 9.81 9.50
CA PRO A 31 -13.23 11.15 9.10
C PRO A 31 -14.52 11.17 8.25
N PRO A 32 -15.16 12.35 8.11
CA PRO A 32 -16.27 12.54 7.19
C PRO A 32 -15.91 12.11 5.77
N ARG A 33 -16.91 11.65 5.02
CA ARG A 33 -16.75 11.06 3.68
C ARG A 33 -15.92 11.92 2.74
N GLU A 34 -16.22 13.21 2.66
CA GLU A 34 -15.48 14.17 1.81
C GLU A 34 -13.98 14.19 2.12
N VAL A 35 -13.61 14.09 3.40
CA VAL A 35 -12.21 14.05 3.82
C VAL A 35 -11.56 12.72 3.41
N ARG A 36 -12.29 11.61 3.49
CA ARG A 36 -11.78 10.29 3.05
C ARG A 36 -11.53 10.27 1.55
N ASP A 37 -12.43 10.84 0.77
CA ASP A 37 -12.28 10.95 -0.68
C ASP A 37 -11.01 11.73 -1.04
N TRP A 38 -10.76 12.86 -0.38
CA TRP A 38 -9.54 13.63 -0.54
C TRP A 38 -8.28 12.85 -0.17
N ILE A 39 -8.33 12.07 0.91
CA ILE A 39 -7.21 11.21 1.32
C ILE A 39 -6.92 10.16 0.24
N LEU A 40 -7.94 9.46 -0.25
CA LEU A 40 -7.78 8.44 -1.30
C LEU A 40 -7.21 9.04 -2.59
N ARG A 41 -7.80 10.15 -3.05
CA ARG A 41 -7.35 10.89 -4.24
C ARG A 41 -5.91 11.35 -4.10
N SER A 42 -5.56 11.88 -2.93
CA SER A 42 -4.19 12.35 -2.66
C SER A 42 -3.20 11.18 -2.63
N GLU A 43 -3.57 10.04 -2.06
CA GLU A 43 -2.74 8.83 -2.05
C GLU A 43 -2.47 8.36 -3.48
N ALA A 44 -3.53 8.19 -4.28
CA ALA A 44 -3.39 7.76 -5.67
C ALA A 44 -2.57 8.74 -6.51
N ALA A 45 -2.89 10.03 -6.44
CA ALA A 45 -2.17 11.08 -7.18
C ALA A 45 -0.69 11.16 -6.78
N THR A 46 -0.37 11.02 -5.49
CA THR A 46 1.02 11.07 -5.01
C THR A 46 1.81 9.86 -5.51
N THR A 47 1.24 8.66 -5.45
CA THR A 47 1.93 7.45 -5.95
C THR A 47 2.16 7.54 -7.46
N ILE A 48 1.17 7.97 -8.24
CA ILE A 48 1.31 8.19 -9.69
C ILE A 48 2.40 9.24 -9.97
N TYR A 49 2.42 10.35 -9.23
CA TYR A 49 3.44 11.39 -9.39
C TYR A 49 4.84 10.85 -9.11
N LEU A 50 5.03 10.09 -8.03
CA LEU A 50 6.32 9.48 -7.70
C LEU A 50 6.79 8.51 -8.79
N GLN A 51 5.87 7.69 -9.32
CA GLN A 51 6.14 6.75 -10.41
C GLN A 51 6.59 7.47 -11.69
N GLN A 52 5.98 8.61 -12.01
CA GLN A 52 6.22 9.33 -13.27
C GLN A 52 7.42 10.28 -13.22
N HIS A 53 7.72 10.85 -12.04
CA HIS A 53 8.65 11.97 -11.92
C HIS A 53 9.89 11.68 -11.06
N THR A 54 10.02 10.47 -10.51
CA THR A 54 11.17 10.10 -9.67
C THR A 54 11.70 8.71 -10.04
N CYS A 55 12.90 8.38 -9.58
CA CYS A 55 13.46 7.03 -9.69
C CYS A 55 13.11 6.16 -8.47
N ILE A 56 12.22 6.60 -7.59
CA ILE A 56 11.83 5.85 -6.40
C ILE A 56 10.97 4.67 -6.84
N PRO A 57 11.33 3.42 -6.47
CA PRO A 57 10.50 2.26 -6.79
C PRO A 57 9.17 2.40 -6.05
N THR A 58 8.11 2.60 -6.81
CA THR A 58 6.73 2.71 -6.32
C THR A 58 5.85 1.72 -7.08
N PRO A 59 4.84 1.14 -6.40
CA PRO A 59 3.90 0.24 -7.06
C PRO A 59 3.08 1.01 -8.10
N ALA A 60 2.92 0.44 -9.29
CA ALA A 60 2.05 1.02 -10.29
C ALA A 60 0.58 1.01 -9.81
N ILE A 61 -0.12 2.14 -9.99
CA ILE A 61 -1.58 2.19 -9.78
C ILE A 61 -2.28 1.87 -11.10
N PHE A 62 -3.16 0.88 -11.07
CA PHE A 62 -3.94 0.46 -12.24
C PHE A 62 -5.30 1.13 -12.29
N ASP A 63 -5.96 1.26 -11.13
CA ASP A 63 -7.26 1.92 -11.01
C ASP A 63 -7.52 2.34 -9.56
N TRP A 64 -8.41 3.31 -9.35
CA TRP A 64 -8.89 3.71 -8.04
C TRP A 64 -10.23 4.44 -8.17
N ALA A 65 -11.09 4.32 -7.16
CA ALA A 65 -12.31 5.11 -7.08
C ALA A 65 -12.72 5.38 -5.64
N CYS A 66 -13.30 6.54 -5.40
CA CYS A 66 -13.94 6.88 -4.15
C CYS A 66 -15.28 6.17 -4.03
N GLU A 67 -15.70 5.90 -2.79
CA GLU A 67 -17.04 5.45 -2.45
C GLU A 67 -18.10 6.41 -3.01
N SER A 68 -17.76 7.70 -3.10
CA SER A 68 -18.64 8.76 -3.60
C SER A 68 -18.80 8.83 -5.09
N ASP A 69 -17.95 8.14 -5.86
CA ASP A 69 -18.01 8.19 -7.30
C ASP A 69 -19.23 7.40 -7.80
N PRO A 70 -20.17 8.02 -8.55
CA PRO A 70 -21.37 7.33 -9.03
C PRO A 70 -21.08 6.14 -9.96
N GLY A 71 -19.89 6.15 -10.57
CA GLY A 71 -19.40 5.07 -11.43
C GLY A 71 -18.72 3.92 -10.69
N ASN A 72 -18.57 4.00 -9.37
CA ASN A 72 -17.96 2.95 -8.56
C ASN A 72 -19.03 1.91 -8.14
N PRO A 73 -19.06 0.71 -8.76
CA PRO A 73 -20.06 -0.30 -8.45
C PRO A 73 -19.81 -1.00 -7.11
N LEU A 74 -18.61 -0.87 -6.53
CA LEU A 74 -18.22 -1.55 -5.30
C LEU A 74 -18.75 -0.84 -4.05
N GLY A 75 -19.12 0.45 -4.17
CA GLY A 75 -19.66 1.22 -3.05
C GLY A 75 -18.69 1.36 -1.87
N VAL A 76 -17.38 1.23 -2.12
CA VAL A 76 -16.29 1.40 -1.16
C VAL A 76 -15.10 2.06 -1.84
N ASP A 77 -14.33 2.83 -1.08
CA ASP A 77 -13.04 3.38 -1.50
C ASP A 77 -12.05 2.25 -1.83
N TYR A 78 -11.45 2.30 -3.03
CA TYR A 78 -10.44 1.31 -3.42
C TYR A 78 -9.27 1.90 -4.23
N ILE A 79 -8.13 1.19 -4.16
CA ILE A 79 -6.99 1.33 -5.07
C ILE A 79 -6.60 -0.08 -5.53
N LEU A 80 -6.52 -0.28 -6.85
CA LEU A 80 -5.93 -1.44 -7.50
C LEU A 80 -4.51 -1.10 -7.93
N MET A 81 -3.54 -1.90 -7.49
CA MET A 81 -2.14 -1.58 -7.69
C MET A 81 -1.28 -2.84 -7.84
N GLU A 82 -0.09 -2.64 -8.37
CA GLU A 82 0.94 -3.66 -8.52
C GLU A 82 1.27 -4.32 -7.17
N LYS A 83 1.41 -5.64 -7.18
CA LYS A 83 2.01 -6.37 -6.08
C LYS A 83 3.53 -6.33 -6.25
N LEU A 84 4.20 -5.56 -5.39
CA LEU A 84 5.66 -5.57 -5.33
C LEU A 84 6.17 -6.87 -4.70
N ASP A 85 7.20 -7.44 -5.31
CA ASP A 85 7.95 -8.55 -4.73
C ASP A 85 8.82 -8.02 -3.59
N GLY A 86 8.75 -8.70 -2.44
CA GLY A 86 9.51 -8.31 -1.27
C GLY A 86 9.20 -9.18 -0.07
N LYS A 87 10.08 -9.10 0.93
CA LYS A 87 9.87 -9.72 2.23
C LYS A 87 9.47 -8.63 3.23
N PRO A 88 8.35 -8.77 3.96
CA PRO A 88 8.01 -7.86 5.04
C PRO A 88 9.17 -7.77 6.03
N LEU A 89 9.49 -6.56 6.47
CA LEU A 89 10.53 -6.34 7.47
C LEU A 89 10.09 -6.97 8.80
N ASP A 90 10.85 -7.95 9.27
CA ASP A 90 10.67 -8.53 10.60
C ASP A 90 11.40 -7.65 11.62
N TRP A 91 10.65 -6.73 12.24
CA TRP A 91 11.19 -5.80 13.24
C TRP A 91 11.69 -6.50 14.50
N GLN A 92 11.22 -7.71 14.79
CA GLN A 92 11.54 -8.45 16.03
C GLN A 92 12.75 -9.38 15.83
N GLY A 93 12.97 -9.88 14.60
CA GLY A 93 14.09 -10.75 14.24
C GLY A 93 15.42 -10.05 13.93
N GLY A 94 15.45 -8.71 13.86
CA GLY A 94 16.61 -7.92 13.40
C GLY A 94 17.81 -7.84 14.35
N TYR A 95 17.74 -8.42 15.55
CA TYR A 95 18.87 -8.47 16.49
C TYR A 95 19.36 -9.90 16.77
N SER A 96 19.33 -10.81 15.79
CA SER A 96 20.12 -12.05 15.91
C SER A 96 21.59 -11.77 15.52
N SER A 97 22.36 -11.21 16.46
CA SER A 97 23.81 -11.43 16.74
C SER A 97 24.85 -11.72 15.62
N ALA A 98 24.58 -11.46 14.34
CA ALA A 98 25.50 -11.79 13.24
C ALA A 98 26.29 -10.60 12.66
N GLU A 99 26.03 -9.36 13.08
CA GLU A 99 26.75 -8.16 12.60
C GLU A 99 27.48 -7.42 13.74
N ARG A 100 28.00 -8.19 14.70
CA ARG A 100 28.90 -7.69 15.76
C ARG A 100 30.27 -8.37 15.67
N LYS A 101 30.84 -8.42 14.46
CA LYS A 101 32.27 -8.67 14.24
C LYS A 101 32.70 -7.70 13.15
N ASP A 102 33.61 -6.79 13.52
CA ASP A 102 34.47 -5.94 12.67
C ASP A 102 34.69 -4.52 13.22
N TYR A 103 34.41 -4.29 14.51
CA TYR A 103 34.91 -3.11 15.24
C TYR A 103 35.38 -3.49 16.66
N ALA A 104 36.35 -4.41 16.77
CA ALA A 104 37.10 -4.62 18.02
C ALA A 104 38.39 -5.41 17.77
N THR A 105 39.32 -4.88 16.97
CA THR A 105 40.76 -5.16 17.11
C THR A 105 41.56 -4.11 16.33
N VAL A 106 41.75 -2.95 16.97
CA VAL A 106 42.99 -2.19 16.85
C VAL A 106 43.33 -1.78 18.28
N ASP A 107 44.18 -2.58 18.92
CA ASP A 107 45.14 -2.20 19.97
C ASP A 107 46.16 -3.35 20.09
#